data_AF-S4HYU6-F1
#
_entry.id   AF-S4HYU6-F1
#
_cell.length_a   1.000
_cell.length_b   1.000
_cell.length_c   1.000
_cell.angle_alpha   90.00
_cell.angle_beta   90.00
_cell.angle_gamma   90.00
#
_symmetry.space_group_name_H-M   'P 1'
#
loop_
_entity.id
_entity.type
_entity.pdbx_description
1 polymer ?
#
loop_
_entity_poly.entity_id
_entity_poly.type
_entity_poly.pdbx_seq_one_letter_code
_entity_poly.pdbx_strand_id
1 'polypeptide(L)'
;MKLLAKKTMGLLLATLVAFGVVAGTTQAFAGGDAVASKQADKYTEIDMQEPYIKDAELHVYSVKDDNGSPAAAITITHKNSGGVDPQLTGVREYTAAAKESWVFKNWTYEQFLKDKDYGNYKGIFYSFSKDHNNKSIPYTSGNVISVNRTGTIGESTLIKRIYKVYANLNPTITATAGEGGSITPAGKTEVTYGENQKYNFTANEGYIIASLKIDGVEQTVEHTASGSYEFKAVKSPHTIEVSFVREYTITYTDGVDNEAIFTDQVYKAASGSNTPAFVGTAPSRTDYVFTGWTPTVADKVTRDVTYVAQWKDDKNNNGTPDDQEGHFTVTYTDGVDGAEIFHDQVHQNILVNMPTPAFVGTAPSRTDYVFTGWTPTVADKVTANVTYVAQWKRIQRTVTFKDGNKTHAKVKVETGKAINTDALTNEFMPKNPTKDGYTFKEWNTKENGKGKTFTGESVVNGDMTVYAIYTKDSAPAPKPTPTPT
;
A
#
# COMPACT_ATOMS: atom_id res chain seq x y z
N MET A 1 38.81 4.37 34.49
CA MET A 1 39.14 5.82 34.59
C MET A 1 37.94 6.61 34.09
N LYS A 2 37.45 7.56 34.92
CA LYS A 2 36.73 8.83 34.62
C LYS A 2 35.78 8.89 33.41
N LEU A 3 34.62 9.54 33.39
CA LEU A 3 33.78 10.38 34.27
C LEU A 3 32.70 10.91 33.29
N LEU A 4 31.45 11.09 33.69
CA LEU A 4 30.50 12.16 33.31
C LEU A 4 29.09 11.70 33.76
N ALA A 5 28.60 12.10 34.95
CA ALA A 5 27.83 13.32 35.25
C ALA A 5 26.35 13.22 34.80
N LYS A 6 25.42 12.88 35.73
CA LYS A 6 24.39 13.75 36.38
C LYS A 6 23.42 14.37 35.37
N LYS A 7 22.09 14.24 35.47
CA LYS A 7 21.13 14.52 36.58
C LYS A 7 19.73 14.21 35.95
N THR A 8 18.70 13.61 36.56
CA THR A 8 17.80 14.01 37.67
C THR A 8 16.80 12.85 37.85
N MET A 9 16.71 12.18 39.00
CA MET A 9 15.84 12.50 40.17
C MET A 9 14.34 12.32 39.91
N GLY A 10 13.73 11.31 40.55
CA GLY A 10 12.28 11.12 40.55
C GLY A 10 11.76 9.77 41.05
N LEU A 11 11.93 9.51 42.36
CA LEU A 11 10.96 8.81 43.22
C LEU A 11 10.62 7.32 42.95
N LEU A 12 11.35 6.43 43.64
CA LEU A 12 10.83 5.14 44.09
C LEU A 12 10.22 5.34 45.49
N LEU A 13 8.94 5.02 45.66
CA LEU A 13 8.46 4.51 46.96
C LEU A 13 7.26 3.59 46.75
N ALA A 14 7.45 2.35 47.19
CA ALA A 14 6.45 1.30 47.25
C ALA A 14 5.35 1.62 48.28
N THR A 15 4.12 1.15 48.03
CA THR A 15 3.14 0.85 49.09
C THR A 15 2.05 -0.05 48.49
N LEU A 16 2.11 -1.35 48.76
CA LEU A 16 1.43 -2.06 49.85
C LEU A 16 -0.08 -2.24 49.59
N VAL A 17 -0.43 -3.45 49.16
CA VAL A 17 -1.80 -3.97 49.12
C VAL A 17 -2.31 -4.07 50.56
N ALA A 18 -3.35 -3.33 50.88
CA ALA A 18 -4.11 -3.49 52.12
C ALA A 18 -5.57 -3.82 51.77
N PHE A 19 -5.91 -5.10 51.88
CA PHE A 19 -7.28 -5.54 52.06
C PHE A 19 -7.76 -5.04 53.42
N GLY A 20 -8.85 -4.27 53.43
CA GLY A 20 -9.50 -3.80 54.65
C GLY A 20 -11.01 -3.94 54.52
N VAL A 21 -11.55 -5.07 54.96
CA VAL A 21 -12.95 -5.18 55.36
C VAL A 21 -13.09 -4.36 56.65
N VAL A 22 -13.93 -3.32 56.65
CA VAL A 22 -14.42 -2.71 57.90
C VAL A 22 -15.92 -2.48 57.78
N ALA A 23 -16.66 -3.33 58.48
CA ALA A 23 -17.98 -3.01 58.97
C ALA A 23 -17.84 -2.05 60.16
N GLY A 24 -18.74 -1.07 60.26
CA GLY A 24 -19.12 -0.48 61.54
C GLY A 24 -18.91 1.02 61.72
N THR A 25 -20.02 1.63 62.14
CA THR A 25 -20.14 2.71 63.13
C THR A 25 -20.20 4.16 62.62
N THR A 26 -21.30 4.78 63.04
CA THR A 26 -21.59 6.21 63.09
C THR A 26 -20.46 6.99 63.78
N GLN A 27 -19.96 8.06 63.17
CA GLN A 27 -19.40 9.19 63.92
C GLN A 27 -19.36 10.47 63.07
N ALA A 28 -19.71 11.56 63.75
CA ALA A 28 -19.81 12.92 63.24
C ALA A 28 -18.45 13.49 62.82
N PHE A 29 -18.43 14.36 61.81
CA PHE A 29 -17.29 15.22 61.51
C PHE A 29 -17.68 16.70 61.58
N ALA A 30 -17.00 17.40 62.49
CA ALA A 30 -16.81 18.84 62.46
C ALA A 30 -15.66 19.16 61.48
N GLY A 31 -15.85 20.17 60.63
CA GLY A 31 -14.85 20.67 59.68
C GLY A 31 -15.46 21.70 58.72
N GLY A 32 -15.53 22.95 59.16
CA GLY A 32 -16.36 24.02 58.57
C GLY A 32 -15.93 24.61 57.22
N ASP A 33 -14.70 24.38 56.73
CA ASP A 33 -14.19 25.16 55.58
C ASP A 33 -13.96 24.37 54.27
N ALA A 34 -14.06 23.03 54.28
CA ALA A 34 -13.89 22.20 53.07
C ALA A 34 -15.23 21.76 52.42
N VAL A 35 -16.35 21.92 53.13
CA VAL A 35 -17.68 21.48 52.67
C VAL A 35 -18.37 22.54 51.83
N ALA A 36 -18.15 23.82 52.15
CA ALA A 36 -18.77 24.94 51.44
C ALA A 36 -18.28 25.10 49.98
N SER A 37 -17.00 24.82 49.70
CA SER A 37 -16.45 24.92 48.33
C SER A 37 -16.93 23.80 47.40
N LYS A 38 -17.06 22.57 47.92
CA LYS A 38 -17.54 21.41 47.13
C LYS A 38 -19.00 21.50 46.69
N GLN A 39 -19.84 22.25 47.43
CA GLN A 39 -21.24 22.42 47.07
C GLN A 39 -21.43 23.47 45.97
N ALA A 40 -20.66 24.56 45.96
CA ALA A 40 -20.72 25.58 44.91
C ALA A 40 -20.36 25.02 43.51
N ASP A 41 -19.48 24.01 43.47
CA ASP A 41 -19.08 23.34 42.23
C ASP A 41 -20.10 22.31 41.73
N LYS A 42 -20.99 21.82 42.60
CA LYS A 42 -22.00 20.80 42.28
C LYS A 42 -23.38 21.38 41.94
N TYR A 43 -23.75 22.47 42.60
CA TYR A 43 -25.09 23.02 42.52
C TYR A 43 -25.12 24.41 41.89
N THR A 44 -26.26 24.75 41.30
CA THR A 44 -26.60 26.11 40.87
C THR A 44 -27.86 26.56 41.60
N GLU A 45 -27.89 27.83 42.00
CA GLU A 45 -29.04 28.40 42.70
C GLU A 45 -30.16 28.66 41.71
N ILE A 46 -31.37 28.31 42.11
CA ILE A 46 -32.58 28.58 41.36
C ILE A 46 -33.18 29.85 41.95
N ASP A 47 -33.21 30.91 41.14
CA ASP A 47 -33.81 32.17 41.52
C ASP A 47 -35.32 31.98 41.74
N MET A 48 -35.69 31.93 43.00
CA MET A 48 -37.07 31.95 43.43
C MET A 48 -37.47 33.42 43.54
N GLN A 49 -38.07 33.99 42.48
CA GLN A 49 -38.46 35.41 42.35
C GLN A 49 -39.35 36.00 43.48
N GLU A 50 -39.62 35.27 44.56
CA GLU A 50 -40.43 35.72 45.69
C GLU A 50 -39.59 35.94 46.97
N PRO A 51 -39.31 37.21 47.35
CA PRO A 51 -38.80 37.56 48.68
C PRO A 51 -39.96 37.59 49.69
N TYR A 52 -39.85 37.47 51.02
CA TYR A 52 -38.78 37.20 51.98
C TYR A 52 -39.52 36.90 53.31
N ILE A 53 -39.02 36.00 54.15
CA ILE A 53 -39.38 35.98 55.58
C ILE A 53 -38.38 36.92 56.26
N LYS A 54 -38.81 37.93 57.02
CA LYS A 54 -37.88 38.96 57.58
C LYS A 54 -36.76 38.36 58.45
N ASP A 55 -37.02 37.21 59.05
CA ASP A 55 -36.14 36.46 59.96
C ASP A 55 -35.59 35.15 59.35
N ALA A 56 -35.81 34.88 58.05
CA ALA A 56 -35.25 33.73 57.36
C ALA A 56 -34.92 33.97 55.87
N GLU A 57 -33.80 33.41 55.44
CA GLU A 57 -33.34 33.37 54.04
C GLU A 57 -33.42 31.92 53.55
N LEU A 58 -33.98 31.71 52.36
CA LEU A 58 -34.13 30.38 51.79
C LEU A 58 -33.56 30.38 50.37
N HIS A 59 -32.60 29.50 50.15
CA HIS A 59 -31.98 29.26 48.87
C HIS A 59 -32.33 27.86 48.38
N VAL A 60 -32.68 27.76 47.11
CA VAL A 60 -33.07 26.51 46.46
C VAL A 60 -32.05 26.21 45.38
N TYR A 61 -31.53 25.00 45.38
CA TYR A 61 -30.47 24.57 44.51
C TYR A 61 -30.84 23.30 43.75
N SER A 62 -30.30 23.14 42.55
CA SER A 62 -30.30 21.88 41.80
C SER A 62 -28.88 21.55 41.37
N VAL A 63 -28.55 20.25 41.23
CA VAL A 63 -27.28 19.87 40.60
C VAL A 63 -27.19 20.50 39.22
N LYS A 64 -26.01 20.94 38.83
CA LYS A 64 -25.81 21.64 37.55
C LYS A 64 -25.18 20.74 36.50
N ASP A 65 -25.55 20.91 35.25
CA ASP A 65 -24.87 20.26 34.13
C ASP A 65 -23.48 20.89 33.88
N ASP A 66 -22.75 20.38 32.88
CA ASP A 66 -21.41 20.88 32.53
C ASP A 66 -21.39 22.36 32.11
N ASN A 67 -22.55 22.91 31.71
CA ASN A 67 -22.72 24.31 31.35
C ASN A 67 -23.21 25.17 32.53
N GLY A 68 -23.40 24.58 33.71
CA GLY A 68 -23.87 25.25 34.91
C GLY A 68 -25.39 25.43 35.00
N SER A 69 -26.16 24.84 34.10
CA SER A 69 -27.63 24.91 34.12
C SER A 69 -28.23 23.89 35.09
N PRO A 70 -29.35 24.19 35.77
CA PRO A 70 -29.93 23.28 36.76
C PRO A 70 -30.52 22.02 36.09
N ALA A 71 -30.33 20.86 36.70
CA ALA A 71 -30.85 19.56 36.24
C ALA A 71 -32.36 19.36 36.48
N ALA A 72 -32.97 20.18 37.33
CA ALA A 72 -34.40 20.18 37.58
C ALA A 72 -34.97 21.60 37.51
N ALA A 73 -36.17 21.72 36.96
CA ALA A 73 -37.02 22.87 37.23
C ALA A 73 -37.65 22.69 38.62
N ILE A 74 -37.52 23.69 39.48
CA ILE A 74 -38.15 23.67 40.81
C ILE A 74 -39.30 24.65 40.83
N THR A 75 -40.49 24.16 41.19
CA THR A 75 -41.71 24.96 41.31
C THR A 75 -42.24 24.93 42.73
N ILE A 76 -42.83 26.03 43.18
CA ILE A 76 -43.57 26.08 44.45
C ILE A 76 -44.99 25.55 44.21
N THR A 77 -45.36 24.45 44.86
CA THR A 77 -46.65 23.77 44.64
C THR A 77 -47.69 24.00 45.73
N HIS A 78 -47.26 24.35 46.94
CA HIS A 78 -48.16 24.71 48.03
C HIS A 78 -47.65 25.97 48.73
N LYS A 79 -48.52 26.99 48.77
CA LYS A 79 -48.33 28.22 49.54
C LYS A 79 -49.48 28.25 50.52
N ASN A 80 -49.22 28.32 51.82
CA ASN A 80 -50.32 28.51 52.77
C ASN A 80 -51.14 29.75 52.38
N SER A 81 -52.44 29.50 52.25
CA SER A 81 -53.47 30.43 51.83
C SER A 81 -54.08 31.14 53.03
N GLY A 82 -54.04 32.47 53.02
CA GLY A 82 -55.03 33.33 53.67
C GLY A 82 -54.71 33.78 55.10
N GLY A 83 -54.27 35.03 55.23
CA GLY A 83 -54.26 35.77 56.48
C GLY A 83 -53.04 36.67 56.61
N VAL A 84 -53.28 37.96 56.84
CA VAL A 84 -52.36 39.09 56.90
C VAL A 84 -51.35 39.00 58.07
N ASP A 85 -50.67 37.88 58.28
CA ASP A 85 -49.61 37.78 59.28
C ASP A 85 -48.32 38.41 58.72
N PRO A 86 -47.80 39.51 59.31
CA PRO A 86 -46.56 40.14 58.88
C PRO A 86 -45.32 39.24 59.00
N GLN A 87 -45.46 38.03 59.57
CA GLN A 87 -44.41 37.05 59.74
C GLN A 87 -44.61 35.72 58.98
N LEU A 88 -45.68 35.57 58.19
CA LEU A 88 -45.93 34.38 57.32
C LEU A 88 -45.81 33.02 58.05
N THR A 89 -46.69 32.71 59.00
CA THR A 89 -46.87 31.32 59.45
C THR A 89 -47.31 30.46 58.26
N GLY A 90 -46.56 29.39 57.93
CA GLY A 90 -46.64 28.84 56.57
C GLY A 90 -45.92 27.52 56.32
N VAL A 91 -46.49 26.73 55.42
CA VAL A 91 -45.86 25.59 54.72
C VAL A 91 -45.53 26.04 53.30
N ARG A 92 -44.28 25.85 52.86
CA ARG A 92 -43.88 25.98 51.46
C ARG A 92 -43.40 24.63 50.94
N GLU A 93 -44.06 24.14 49.90
CA GLU A 93 -43.66 22.91 49.21
C GLU A 93 -42.96 23.22 47.89
N TYR A 94 -41.78 22.61 47.72
CA TYR A 94 -40.96 22.69 46.51
C TYR A 94 -41.00 21.35 45.81
N THR A 95 -41.39 21.35 44.55
CA THR A 95 -41.44 20.15 43.72
C THR A 95 -40.34 20.19 42.67
N ALA A 96 -39.53 19.13 42.62
CA ALA A 96 -38.52 18.96 41.60
C ALA A 96 -39.07 18.24 40.36
N ALA A 97 -39.11 18.95 39.24
CA ALA A 97 -39.34 18.36 37.93
C ALA A 97 -37.98 18.15 37.25
N ALA A 98 -37.51 16.89 37.20
CA ALA A 98 -36.28 16.54 36.51
C ALA A 98 -36.39 16.92 35.02
N LYS A 99 -35.33 17.52 34.46
CA LYS A 99 -35.22 17.71 33.01
C LYS A 99 -35.11 16.35 32.32
N GLU A 100 -35.30 16.35 31.00
CA GLU A 100 -35.13 15.13 30.20
C GLU A 100 -33.76 14.49 30.46
N SER A 101 -33.75 13.15 30.54
CA SER A 101 -32.54 12.35 30.81
C SER A 101 -31.83 12.63 32.14
N TRP A 102 -32.55 13.23 33.10
CA TRP A 102 -32.17 13.28 34.51
C TRP A 102 -33.10 12.41 35.37
N VAL A 103 -32.55 11.82 36.43
CA VAL A 103 -33.30 11.01 37.40
C VAL A 103 -33.24 11.68 38.76
N PHE A 104 -34.39 12.11 39.28
CA PHE A 104 -34.48 12.66 40.63
C PHE A 104 -34.19 11.57 41.68
N LYS A 105 -33.33 11.88 42.65
CA LYS A 105 -32.96 10.94 43.72
C LYS A 105 -33.61 11.31 45.04
N ASN A 106 -33.27 12.49 45.56
CA ASN A 106 -33.75 12.97 46.84
C ASN A 106 -33.53 14.47 46.97
N TRP A 107 -34.02 14.99 48.08
CA TRP A 107 -33.65 16.31 48.58
C TRP A 107 -32.64 16.17 49.72
N THR A 108 -31.64 17.03 49.74
CA THR A 108 -30.81 17.30 50.92
C THR A 108 -30.95 18.76 51.33
N TYR A 109 -30.58 19.11 52.55
CA TYR A 109 -30.75 20.47 53.06
C TYR A 109 -29.77 20.80 54.18
N GLU A 110 -29.59 22.10 54.40
CA GLU A 110 -28.76 22.67 55.47
C GLU A 110 -29.51 23.82 56.14
N GLN A 111 -29.25 24.02 57.45
CA GLN A 111 -29.81 25.11 58.23
C GLN A 111 -28.71 25.80 59.02
N PHE A 112 -28.54 27.10 58.78
CA PHE A 112 -27.55 27.93 59.46
C PHE A 112 -28.23 28.92 60.40
N LEU A 113 -27.62 29.14 61.56
CA LEU A 113 -27.99 30.17 62.53
C LEU A 113 -26.69 30.83 63.03
N LYS A 114 -26.54 32.14 62.82
CA LYS A 114 -25.30 32.87 63.14
C LYS A 114 -24.06 32.18 62.56
N ASP A 115 -24.13 31.82 61.28
CA ASP A 115 -23.06 31.17 60.50
C ASP A 115 -22.60 29.79 60.99
N LYS A 116 -23.28 29.25 62.01
CA LYS A 116 -23.08 27.87 62.46
C LYS A 116 -24.14 26.98 61.81
N ASP A 117 -23.71 25.85 61.27
CA ASP A 117 -24.61 24.79 60.80
C ASP A 117 -25.25 24.09 62.02
N TYR A 118 -26.59 24.10 62.06
CA TYR A 118 -27.39 23.47 63.11
C TYR A 118 -28.00 22.14 62.65
N GLY A 119 -27.75 21.72 61.41
CA GLY A 119 -28.33 20.51 60.83
C GLY A 119 -29.86 20.50 60.92
N ASN A 120 -30.45 19.33 61.13
CA ASN A 120 -31.89 19.21 61.36
C ASN A 120 -32.25 19.58 62.82
N TYR A 121 -32.26 20.88 63.12
CA TYR A 121 -32.63 21.38 64.45
C TYR A 121 -34.11 21.06 64.74
N LYS A 122 -34.35 20.17 65.71
CA LYS A 122 -35.70 19.71 66.10
C LYS A 122 -36.51 20.71 66.96
N GLY A 123 -36.08 21.96 67.06
CA GLY A 123 -36.73 23.00 67.88
C GLY A 123 -38.08 23.48 67.33
N ILE A 124 -38.65 24.51 67.95
CA ILE A 124 -40.06 24.93 67.75
C ILE A 124 -40.19 26.07 66.73
N PHE A 125 -39.11 26.61 66.18
CA PHE A 125 -39.17 27.86 65.40
C PHE A 125 -39.29 27.63 63.89
N TYR A 126 -38.60 26.63 63.35
CA TYR A 126 -38.59 26.30 61.92
C TYR A 126 -38.18 24.85 61.73
N SER A 127 -38.87 24.13 60.83
CA SER A 127 -38.57 22.71 60.57
C SER A 127 -38.85 22.32 59.13
N PHE A 128 -38.15 21.30 58.65
CA PHE A 128 -38.57 20.54 57.47
C PHE A 128 -39.60 19.51 57.97
N SER A 129 -40.88 19.69 57.62
CA SER A 129 -41.99 18.76 57.91
C SER A 129 -43.11 19.01 56.89
N LYS A 130 -43.98 18.03 56.63
CA LYS A 130 -45.09 18.20 55.68
C LYS A 130 -46.33 18.90 56.27
N ASP A 131 -46.57 18.86 57.58
CA ASP A 131 -47.91 19.19 58.12
C ASP A 131 -47.97 20.34 59.14
N HIS A 132 -46.96 21.23 59.19
CA HIS A 132 -46.84 22.37 60.12
C HIS A 132 -46.82 22.02 61.61
N ASN A 133 -47.46 20.94 62.05
CA ASN A 133 -47.79 20.66 63.44
C ASN A 133 -47.11 19.40 63.97
N ASN A 134 -46.64 18.50 63.10
CA ASN A 134 -46.06 17.23 63.52
C ASN A 134 -44.64 17.06 62.97
N LYS A 135 -43.69 17.11 63.90
CA LYS A 135 -42.25 16.89 63.62
C LYS A 135 -41.93 15.45 63.20
N SER A 136 -42.91 14.55 63.26
CA SER A 136 -42.78 13.14 62.91
C SER A 136 -43.17 12.83 61.46
N ILE A 137 -43.80 13.75 60.73
CA ILE A 137 -44.15 13.51 59.32
C ILE A 137 -42.92 13.75 58.43
N PRO A 138 -42.60 12.82 57.50
CA PRO A 138 -41.48 12.99 56.57
C PRO A 138 -41.59 14.31 55.81
N TYR A 139 -40.50 15.07 55.83
CA TYR A 139 -40.39 16.35 55.16
C TYR A 139 -40.19 16.25 53.65
N THR A 140 -39.84 15.05 53.16
CA THR A 140 -39.83 14.69 51.75
C THR A 140 -40.96 13.71 51.45
N SER A 141 -41.63 13.93 50.32
CA SER A 141 -42.64 13.03 49.78
C SER A 141 -42.42 12.94 48.28
N GLY A 142 -41.67 11.91 47.86
CA GLY A 142 -41.20 11.81 46.48
C GLY A 142 -40.30 12.98 46.08
N ASN A 143 -40.66 13.68 45.01
CA ASN A 143 -39.95 14.85 44.51
C ASN A 143 -40.35 16.17 45.20
N VAL A 144 -41.16 16.11 46.26
CA VAL A 144 -41.58 17.27 47.04
C VAL A 144 -40.78 17.39 48.34
N ILE A 145 -40.29 18.57 48.67
CA ILE A 145 -39.78 18.93 49.99
C ILE A 145 -40.59 20.08 50.59
N SER A 146 -40.90 19.96 51.88
CA SER A 146 -41.66 20.95 52.63
C SER A 146 -40.80 21.70 53.65
N VAL A 147 -40.88 23.02 53.64
CA VAL A 147 -40.21 23.94 54.57
C VAL A 147 -41.27 24.70 55.37
N ASN A 148 -41.26 24.52 56.69
CA ASN A 148 -42.26 25.08 57.59
C ASN A 148 -41.67 26.12 58.54
N ARG A 149 -42.44 27.19 58.74
CA ARG A 149 -42.29 28.10 59.88
C ARG A 149 -43.34 27.75 60.92
N THR A 150 -42.92 27.34 62.11
CA THR A 150 -43.80 27.02 63.23
C THR A 150 -43.82 28.22 64.19
N GLY A 151 -44.96 28.91 64.26
CA GLY A 151 -45.05 30.21 64.93
C GLY A 151 -44.77 30.18 66.44
N THR A 152 -44.26 31.29 66.97
CA THR A 152 -44.32 31.60 68.41
C THR A 152 -44.85 33.03 68.59
N ILE A 153 -45.86 33.20 69.44
CA ILE A 153 -46.40 34.51 69.77
C ILE A 153 -45.35 35.27 70.61
N GLY A 154 -44.90 36.42 70.12
CA GLY A 154 -44.10 37.38 70.92
C GLY A 154 -42.59 37.45 70.67
N GLU A 155 -42.04 36.89 69.57
CA GLU A 155 -40.61 37.06 69.28
C GLU A 155 -40.26 38.50 68.85
N SER A 156 -39.31 39.11 69.57
CA SER A 156 -38.73 40.43 69.29
C SER A 156 -37.25 40.39 68.89
N THR A 157 -36.69 39.22 68.56
CA THR A 157 -35.26 39.09 68.20
C THR A 157 -35.02 38.26 66.93
N LEU A 158 -35.12 38.96 65.80
CA LEU A 158 -34.34 38.99 64.56
C LEU A 158 -33.03 38.13 64.42
N ILE A 159 -32.98 36.87 64.87
CA ILE A 159 -31.83 36.01 64.51
C ILE A 159 -32.11 35.36 63.14
N LYS A 160 -31.54 35.95 62.09
CA LYS A 160 -31.64 35.45 60.70
C LYS A 160 -31.19 33.99 60.62
N ARG A 161 -32.06 33.13 60.11
CA ARG A 161 -31.75 31.73 59.74
C ARG A 161 -31.59 31.60 58.23
N ILE A 162 -30.63 30.79 57.78
CA ILE A 162 -30.44 30.51 56.35
C ILE A 162 -30.77 29.04 56.12
N TYR A 163 -31.65 28.77 55.16
CA TYR A 163 -31.99 27.44 54.69
C TYR A 163 -31.46 27.26 53.29
N LYS A 164 -30.82 26.13 53.05
CA LYS A 164 -30.41 25.72 51.71
C LYS A 164 -31.03 24.37 51.43
N VAL A 165 -31.78 24.25 50.33
CA VAL A 165 -32.36 22.97 49.89
C VAL A 165 -31.76 22.59 48.55
N TYR A 166 -31.39 21.33 48.38
CA TYR A 166 -30.67 20.82 47.23
C TYR A 166 -31.44 19.65 46.61
N ALA A 167 -31.86 19.82 45.37
CA ALA A 167 -32.38 18.73 44.56
C ALA A 167 -31.21 17.91 44.00
N ASN A 168 -31.09 16.65 44.44
CA ASN A 168 -30.09 15.72 43.92
C ASN A 168 -30.66 14.91 42.76
N LEU A 169 -29.97 14.94 41.63
CA LEU A 169 -30.32 14.18 40.45
C LEU A 169 -29.09 13.48 39.89
N ASN A 170 -29.32 12.37 39.22
CA ASN A 170 -28.32 11.62 38.48
C ASN A 170 -28.53 11.82 36.98
N PRO A 171 -27.49 12.13 36.19
CA PRO A 171 -27.57 12.13 34.74
C PRO A 171 -27.72 10.70 34.22
N THR A 172 -28.21 10.57 32.98
CA THR A 172 -28.27 9.26 32.30
C THR A 172 -27.50 9.26 31.00
N ILE A 173 -26.91 8.13 30.66
CA ILE A 173 -26.26 7.88 29.38
C ILE A 173 -27.11 6.89 28.60
N THR A 174 -27.45 7.23 27.36
CA THR A 174 -28.21 6.33 26.46
C THR A 174 -27.26 5.70 25.45
N ALA A 175 -27.12 4.39 25.52
CA ALA A 175 -26.25 3.60 24.65
C ALA A 175 -27.03 2.84 23.59
N THR A 176 -26.63 2.99 22.33
CA THR A 176 -27.21 2.25 21.21
C THR A 176 -26.14 1.58 20.36
N ALA A 177 -26.47 0.41 19.82
CA ALA A 177 -25.64 -0.33 18.89
C ALA A 177 -26.44 -0.61 17.61
N GLY A 178 -25.81 -0.36 16.46
CA GLY A 178 -26.35 -0.76 15.16
C GLY A 178 -26.31 -2.28 14.96
N GLU A 179 -26.87 -2.73 13.83
CA GLU A 179 -26.78 -4.13 13.41
C GLU A 179 -25.31 -4.58 13.25
N GLY A 180 -25.02 -5.84 13.54
CA GLY A 180 -23.67 -6.41 13.39
C GLY A 180 -22.81 -6.34 14.65
N GLY A 181 -23.34 -5.91 15.78
CA GLY A 181 -22.63 -5.96 17.06
C GLY A 181 -23.50 -5.59 18.26
N SER A 182 -22.84 -5.29 19.37
CA SER A 182 -23.50 -4.97 20.65
C SER A 182 -22.72 -3.93 21.44
N ILE A 183 -23.40 -3.24 22.36
CA ILE A 183 -22.82 -2.34 23.35
C ILE A 183 -23.33 -2.71 24.74
N THR A 184 -22.48 -2.65 25.76
CA THR A 184 -22.80 -3.00 27.15
C THR A 184 -22.25 -1.95 28.12
N PRO A 185 -23.08 -1.40 29.02
CA PRO A 185 -24.54 -1.59 29.09
C PRO A 185 -25.29 -1.01 27.88
N ALA A 186 -26.42 -1.60 27.50
CA ALA A 186 -27.28 -1.10 26.42
C ALA A 186 -28.43 -0.26 26.98
N GLY A 187 -28.94 0.68 26.18
CA GLY A 187 -30.06 1.53 26.56
C GLY A 187 -29.68 2.57 27.61
N LYS A 188 -30.67 2.98 28.42
CA LYS A 188 -30.51 4.06 29.39
C LYS A 188 -29.85 3.56 30.68
N THR A 189 -28.67 4.12 30.98
CA THR A 189 -27.92 3.87 32.21
C THR A 189 -27.99 5.11 33.10
N GLU A 190 -28.48 4.97 34.33
CA GLU A 190 -28.39 6.03 35.33
C GLU A 190 -26.99 6.04 35.96
N VAL A 191 -26.33 7.20 35.96
CA VAL A 191 -24.97 7.35 36.50
C VAL A 191 -25.01 8.26 37.73
N THR A 192 -24.41 7.82 38.83
CA THR A 192 -24.25 8.68 40.02
C THR A 192 -23.50 9.96 39.62
N TYR A 193 -24.06 11.13 39.98
CA TYR A 193 -23.48 12.41 39.58
C TYR A 193 -21.99 12.51 39.95
N GLY A 194 -21.16 12.76 38.93
CA GLY A 194 -19.71 12.91 39.06
C GLY A 194 -18.91 11.60 39.05
N GLU A 195 -19.56 10.44 38.92
CA GLU A 195 -18.88 9.14 38.74
C GLU A 195 -18.53 8.87 37.28
N ASN A 196 -17.65 7.90 37.05
CA ASN A 196 -17.33 7.43 35.71
C ASN A 196 -18.29 6.33 35.26
N GLN A 197 -18.50 6.20 33.95
CA GLN A 197 -19.24 5.08 33.36
C GLN A 197 -18.49 4.56 32.12
N LYS A 198 -18.17 3.27 32.14
CA LYS A 198 -17.54 2.58 31.02
C LYS A 198 -18.55 1.80 30.19
N TYR A 199 -18.38 1.86 28.88
CA TYR A 199 -19.07 1.06 27.87
C TYR A 199 -18.07 0.21 27.11
N ASN A 200 -18.42 -1.06 26.89
CA ASN A 200 -17.69 -1.94 25.99
C ASN A 200 -18.60 -2.29 24.82
N PHE A 201 -18.04 -2.39 23.62
CA PHE A 201 -18.78 -2.80 22.44
C PHE A 201 -17.99 -3.85 21.67
N THR A 202 -18.74 -4.80 21.12
CA THR A 202 -18.20 -6.01 20.49
C THR A 202 -18.97 -6.24 19.19
N ALA A 203 -18.23 -6.30 18.08
CA ALA A 203 -18.75 -6.68 16.79
C ALA A 203 -19.04 -8.19 16.76
N ASN A 204 -20.07 -8.58 16.03
CA ASN A 204 -20.35 -9.98 15.76
C ASN A 204 -19.27 -10.57 14.83
N GLU A 205 -19.21 -11.89 14.73
CA GLU A 205 -18.29 -12.56 13.80
C GLU A 205 -18.49 -12.05 12.36
N GLY A 206 -17.39 -11.71 11.69
CA GLY A 206 -17.40 -11.11 10.34
C GLY A 206 -17.75 -9.62 10.30
N TYR A 207 -17.85 -8.93 11.44
CA TYR A 207 -18.03 -7.48 11.53
C TYR A 207 -16.88 -6.82 12.28
N ILE A 208 -16.69 -5.53 12.00
CA ILE A 208 -15.77 -4.63 12.69
C ILE A 208 -16.50 -3.34 13.05
N ILE A 209 -15.95 -2.58 14.01
CA ILE A 209 -16.47 -1.28 14.38
C ILE A 209 -16.34 -0.33 13.18
N ALA A 210 -17.47 0.26 12.77
CA ALA A 210 -17.52 1.20 11.65
C ALA A 210 -17.39 2.64 12.13
N SER A 211 -18.15 3.02 13.18
CA SER A 211 -18.08 4.34 13.78
C SER A 211 -18.55 4.37 15.23
N LEU A 212 -18.12 5.41 15.95
CA LEU A 212 -18.55 5.75 17.30
C LEU A 212 -18.96 7.21 17.33
N LYS A 213 -20.15 7.51 17.87
CA LYS A 213 -20.63 8.88 18.11
C LYS A 213 -20.89 9.09 19.59
N ILE A 214 -20.41 10.22 20.10
CA ILE A 214 -20.65 10.68 21.47
C ILE A 214 -21.41 12.00 21.37
N ASP A 215 -22.60 12.06 21.94
CA ASP A 215 -23.49 13.24 21.85
C ASP A 215 -23.70 13.72 20.40
N GLY A 216 -23.81 12.77 19.47
CA GLY A 216 -23.94 13.02 18.02
C GLY A 216 -22.64 13.36 17.30
N VAL A 217 -21.53 13.55 18.01
CA VAL A 217 -20.21 13.89 17.44
C VAL A 217 -19.39 12.63 17.16
N GLU A 218 -18.95 12.49 15.92
CA GLU A 218 -18.16 11.35 15.45
C GLU A 218 -16.76 11.32 16.05
N GLN A 219 -16.34 10.14 16.51
CA GLN A 219 -15.04 9.88 17.11
C GLN A 219 -14.19 9.01 16.19
N THR A 220 -12.87 9.21 16.25
CA THR A 220 -11.93 8.30 15.58
C THR A 220 -11.93 6.95 16.29
N VAL A 221 -12.08 5.88 15.51
CA VAL A 221 -12.07 4.50 16.00
C VAL A 221 -11.12 3.66 15.15
N GLU A 222 -10.53 2.65 15.79
CA GLU A 222 -9.86 1.56 15.09
C GLU A 222 -10.92 0.58 14.56
N HIS A 223 -10.72 0.05 13.36
CA HIS A 223 -11.62 -0.93 12.75
C HIS A 223 -11.37 -2.34 13.31
N THR A 224 -11.62 -2.52 14.60
CA THR A 224 -11.41 -3.78 15.34
C THR A 224 -12.72 -4.48 15.66
N ALA A 225 -12.62 -5.74 16.11
CA ALA A 225 -13.78 -6.52 16.55
C ALA A 225 -14.32 -6.07 17.93
N SER A 226 -13.55 -5.33 18.72
CA SER A 226 -13.99 -4.84 20.03
C SER A 226 -13.35 -3.50 20.40
N GLY A 227 -14.03 -2.77 21.27
CA GLY A 227 -13.59 -1.47 21.75
C GLY A 227 -14.29 -1.06 23.05
N SER A 228 -13.87 0.06 23.62
CA SER A 228 -14.49 0.59 24.83
C SER A 228 -14.38 2.11 24.89
N TYR A 229 -15.33 2.73 25.57
CA TYR A 229 -15.33 4.16 25.86
C TYR A 229 -15.70 4.39 27.32
N GLU A 230 -15.01 5.31 27.99
CA GLU A 230 -15.28 5.66 29.38
C GLU A 230 -15.63 7.14 29.48
N PHE A 231 -16.86 7.44 29.88
CA PHE A 231 -17.24 8.76 30.33
C PHE A 231 -16.65 8.98 31.72
N LYS A 232 -15.93 10.08 31.90
CA LYS A 232 -15.32 10.44 33.18
C LYS A 232 -16.12 11.56 33.84
N ALA A 233 -16.31 11.44 35.15
CA ALA A 233 -16.97 12.45 35.98
C ALA A 233 -18.27 12.99 35.37
N VAL A 234 -19.25 12.10 35.15
CA VAL A 234 -20.49 12.39 34.41
C VAL A 234 -21.36 13.36 35.19
N LYS A 235 -21.54 14.57 34.65
CA LYS A 235 -22.38 15.63 35.23
C LYS A 235 -23.53 16.05 34.34
N SER A 236 -23.57 15.56 33.10
CA SER A 236 -24.65 15.82 32.15
C SER A 236 -25.15 14.50 31.56
N PRO A 237 -26.39 14.45 31.05
CA PRO A 237 -26.83 13.33 30.26
C PRO A 237 -26.06 13.24 28.94
N HIS A 238 -25.77 12.02 28.47
CA HIS A 238 -25.02 11.79 27.23
C HIS A 238 -25.68 10.72 26.34
N THR A 239 -25.27 10.67 25.08
CA THR A 239 -25.53 9.55 24.19
C THR A 239 -24.23 8.92 23.70
N ILE A 240 -24.25 7.61 23.52
CA ILE A 240 -23.18 6.84 22.88
C ILE A 240 -23.81 5.90 21.84
N GLU A 241 -23.34 6.01 20.60
CA GLU A 241 -23.88 5.25 19.48
C GLU A 241 -22.72 4.58 18.76
N VAL A 242 -22.76 3.26 18.61
CA VAL A 242 -21.76 2.49 17.86
C VAL A 242 -22.42 1.81 16.66
N SER A 243 -21.74 1.84 15.51
CA SER A 243 -22.18 1.11 14.32
C SER A 243 -21.11 0.12 13.85
N PHE A 244 -21.54 -0.90 13.12
CA PHE A 244 -20.67 -1.99 12.66
C PHE A 244 -20.83 -2.19 11.16
N VAL A 245 -19.78 -2.71 10.53
CA VAL A 245 -19.74 -3.01 9.09
C VAL A 245 -19.12 -4.39 8.90
N ARG A 246 -19.56 -5.12 7.87
CA ARG A 246 -18.95 -6.40 7.52
C ARG A 246 -17.49 -6.21 7.13
N GLU A 247 -16.65 -7.13 7.59
CA GLU A 247 -15.26 -7.27 7.17
C GLU A 247 -15.17 -8.40 6.13
N TYR A 248 -14.43 -8.14 5.06
CA TYR A 248 -14.16 -9.11 4.00
C TYR A 248 -12.66 -9.34 3.81
N THR A 249 -12.33 -10.49 3.26
CA THR A 249 -10.99 -10.95 2.94
C THR A 249 -10.70 -10.77 1.47
N ILE A 250 -9.66 -10.02 1.16
CA ILE A 250 -9.20 -9.78 -0.21
C ILE A 250 -7.85 -10.46 -0.37
N THR A 251 -7.75 -11.40 -1.31
CA THR A 251 -6.53 -12.16 -1.55
C THR A 251 -6.03 -11.93 -2.97
N TYR A 252 -4.74 -11.70 -3.14
CA TYR A 252 -4.05 -11.76 -4.43
C TYR A 252 -3.13 -12.97 -4.46
N THR A 253 -3.25 -13.80 -5.49
CA THR A 253 -2.48 -15.05 -5.66
C THR A 253 -1.93 -15.18 -7.07
N ASP A 254 -0.80 -15.87 -7.24
CA ASP A 254 -0.12 -15.98 -8.53
C ASP A 254 -0.83 -16.90 -9.54
N GLY A 255 -1.76 -17.75 -9.08
CA GLY A 255 -2.52 -18.65 -9.94
C GLY A 255 -1.70 -19.77 -10.57
N VAL A 256 -0.50 -20.06 -10.07
CA VAL A 256 0.36 -21.12 -10.58
C VAL A 256 0.42 -22.26 -9.55
N ASP A 257 -0.10 -23.42 -9.94
CA ASP A 257 -0.08 -24.58 -9.06
C ASP A 257 1.36 -25.07 -8.83
N ASN A 258 1.68 -25.38 -7.57
CA ASN A 258 2.96 -25.95 -7.15
C ASN A 258 4.22 -25.08 -7.39
N GLU A 259 4.07 -23.84 -7.82
CA GLU A 259 5.16 -22.85 -7.95
C GLU A 259 4.68 -21.49 -7.45
N ALA A 260 5.26 -20.99 -6.36
CA ALA A 260 4.94 -19.65 -5.88
C ALA A 260 5.76 -18.61 -6.66
N ILE A 261 5.12 -17.87 -7.57
CA ILE A 261 5.73 -16.73 -8.28
C ILE A 261 5.88 -15.55 -7.30
N PHE A 262 4.90 -15.37 -6.42
CA PHE A 262 4.98 -14.45 -5.29
C PHE A 262 4.13 -14.97 -4.12
N THR A 263 4.41 -14.51 -2.91
CA THR A 263 3.61 -14.88 -1.74
C THR A 263 2.24 -14.21 -1.79
N ASP A 264 1.17 -14.97 -1.57
CA ASP A 264 -0.18 -14.46 -1.48
C ASP A 264 -0.30 -13.25 -0.55
N GLN A 265 -0.96 -12.20 -1.03
CA GLN A 265 -1.22 -10.99 -0.24
C GLN A 265 -2.67 -11.02 0.23
N VAL A 266 -2.86 -11.05 1.55
CA VAL A 266 -4.17 -11.16 2.17
C VAL A 266 -4.46 -9.90 2.97
N TYR A 267 -5.60 -9.28 2.69
CA TYR A 267 -6.07 -8.06 3.34
C TYR A 267 -7.43 -8.28 3.98
N LYS A 268 -7.67 -7.56 5.08
CA LYS A 268 -8.98 -7.39 5.69
C LYS A 268 -9.48 -5.98 5.43
N ALA A 269 -10.72 -5.84 4.99
CA ALA A 269 -11.28 -4.56 4.61
C ALA A 269 -12.79 -4.48 4.88
N ALA A 270 -13.26 -3.29 5.27
CA ALA A 270 -14.68 -3.03 5.49
C ALA A 270 -15.46 -3.05 4.17
N SER A 271 -16.68 -3.56 4.20
CA SER A 271 -17.64 -3.43 3.09
C SER A 271 -17.81 -1.97 2.67
N GLY A 272 -17.75 -1.70 1.36
CA GLY A 272 -17.86 -0.36 0.77
C GLY A 272 -16.58 0.48 0.82
N SER A 273 -15.51 0.00 1.48
CA SER A 273 -14.20 0.63 1.41
C SER A 273 -13.54 0.42 0.04
N ASN A 274 -12.48 1.20 -0.26
CA ASN A 274 -11.69 0.99 -1.47
C ASN A 274 -10.98 -0.36 -1.39
N THR A 275 -10.98 -1.11 -2.49
CA THR A 275 -10.25 -2.39 -2.55
C THR A 275 -8.76 -2.15 -2.36
N PRO A 276 -8.11 -2.83 -1.41
CA PRO A 276 -6.67 -2.77 -1.24
C PRO A 276 -5.96 -3.12 -2.54
N ALA A 277 -5.05 -2.26 -2.98
CA ALA A 277 -4.24 -2.52 -4.15
C ALA A 277 -3.19 -3.59 -3.84
N PHE A 278 -2.83 -4.38 -4.85
CA PHE A 278 -1.64 -5.24 -4.79
C PHE A 278 -0.41 -4.39 -4.46
N VAL A 279 0.39 -4.81 -3.47
CA VAL A 279 1.59 -4.11 -3.03
C VAL A 279 2.83 -4.71 -3.69
N GLY A 280 3.58 -3.89 -4.43
CA GLY A 280 4.82 -4.29 -5.09
C GLY A 280 4.88 -3.86 -6.54
N THR A 281 5.87 -4.34 -7.28
CA THR A 281 5.88 -4.22 -8.74
C THR A 281 4.89 -5.19 -9.35
N ALA A 282 4.44 -4.93 -10.57
CA ALA A 282 3.59 -5.86 -11.29
C ALA A 282 4.21 -7.27 -11.28
N PRO A 283 3.41 -8.34 -11.08
CA PRO A 283 3.91 -9.70 -11.09
C PRO A 283 4.71 -9.98 -12.37
N SER A 284 5.84 -10.67 -12.22
CA SER A 284 6.70 -11.06 -13.34
C SER A 284 7.05 -12.54 -13.26
N ARG A 285 7.14 -13.18 -14.43
CA ARG A 285 7.45 -14.59 -14.57
C ARG A 285 8.26 -14.76 -15.87
N THR A 286 9.41 -15.43 -15.79
CA THR A 286 10.27 -15.64 -16.97
C THR A 286 9.50 -16.35 -18.08
N ASP A 287 9.61 -15.85 -19.32
CA ASP A 287 8.90 -16.34 -20.51
C ASP A 287 7.37 -16.16 -20.50
N TYR A 288 6.83 -15.36 -19.59
CA TYR A 288 5.40 -15.05 -19.53
C TYR A 288 5.17 -13.57 -19.26
N VAL A 289 4.06 -13.06 -19.79
CA VAL A 289 3.56 -11.72 -19.50
C VAL A 289 2.33 -11.80 -18.60
N PHE A 290 2.32 -10.95 -17.57
CA PHE A 290 1.16 -10.75 -16.70
C PHE A 290 0.08 -9.95 -17.45
N THR A 291 -1.12 -10.52 -17.58
CA THR A 291 -2.23 -9.93 -18.35
C THR A 291 -3.32 -9.31 -17.49
N GLY A 292 -3.21 -9.43 -16.16
CA GLY A 292 -4.16 -8.87 -15.21
C GLY A 292 -4.62 -9.89 -14.17
N TRP A 293 -5.65 -9.50 -13.42
CA TRP A 293 -6.27 -10.31 -12.38
C TRP A 293 -7.61 -10.86 -12.85
N THR A 294 -7.91 -12.10 -12.47
CA THR A 294 -9.25 -12.70 -12.62
C THR A 294 -9.81 -13.04 -11.24
N PRO A 295 -11.01 -12.54 -10.87
CA PRO A 295 -11.78 -11.54 -11.62
C PRO A 295 -11.03 -10.19 -11.70
N THR A 296 -11.48 -9.28 -12.55
CA THR A 296 -10.92 -7.92 -12.58
C THR A 296 -11.08 -7.27 -11.21
N VAL A 297 -10.04 -6.58 -10.74
CA VAL A 297 -10.05 -5.88 -9.45
C VAL A 297 -11.17 -4.84 -9.45
N ALA A 298 -12.07 -4.94 -8.48
CA ALA A 298 -13.18 -4.01 -8.31
C ALA A 298 -12.73 -2.81 -7.49
N ASP A 299 -13.32 -1.62 -7.70
CA ASP A 299 -12.95 -0.42 -6.93
C ASP A 299 -13.32 -0.52 -5.44
N LYS A 300 -14.39 -1.27 -5.14
CA LYS A 300 -15.00 -1.39 -3.81
C LYS A 300 -15.09 -2.82 -3.33
N VAL A 301 -14.89 -2.99 -2.03
CA VAL A 301 -15.04 -4.26 -1.33
C VAL A 301 -16.51 -4.56 -1.08
N THR A 302 -17.03 -5.67 -1.59
CA THR A 302 -18.44 -6.08 -1.36
C THR A 302 -18.60 -7.53 -0.91
N ARG A 303 -17.52 -8.32 -0.96
CA ARG A 303 -17.47 -9.74 -0.60
C ARG A 303 -16.02 -10.19 -0.45
N ASP A 304 -15.83 -11.38 0.10
CA ASP A 304 -14.57 -12.09 -0.02
C ASP A 304 -14.26 -12.33 -1.50
N VAL A 305 -13.01 -12.10 -1.90
CA VAL A 305 -12.57 -12.32 -3.28
C VAL A 305 -11.08 -12.69 -3.32
N THR A 306 -10.78 -13.66 -4.17
CA THR A 306 -9.42 -14.01 -4.55
C THR A 306 -9.20 -13.54 -5.99
N TYR A 307 -8.26 -12.63 -6.17
CA TYR A 307 -7.76 -12.15 -7.45
C TYR A 307 -6.57 -13.02 -7.86
N VAL A 308 -6.73 -13.73 -8.96
CA VAL A 308 -5.74 -14.70 -9.47
C VAL A 308 -5.00 -14.08 -10.65
N ALA A 309 -3.67 -14.03 -10.60
CA ALA A 309 -2.87 -13.50 -11.68
C ALA A 309 -3.03 -14.36 -12.95
N GLN A 310 -3.14 -13.70 -14.11
CA GLN A 310 -3.30 -14.35 -15.41
C GLN A 310 -2.05 -14.17 -16.24
N TRP A 311 -1.62 -15.24 -16.92
CA TRP A 311 -0.35 -15.31 -17.64
C TRP A 311 -0.57 -15.74 -19.09
N LYS A 312 0.23 -15.20 -20.00
CA LYS A 312 0.39 -15.68 -21.38
C LYS A 312 1.87 -15.86 -21.70
N ASP A 313 2.20 -16.78 -22.60
CA ASP A 313 3.57 -16.98 -23.08
C ASP A 313 4.11 -15.66 -23.68
N ASP A 314 5.37 -15.34 -23.36
CA ASP A 314 6.15 -14.20 -23.85
C ASP A 314 7.63 -14.62 -23.93
N LYS A 315 7.98 -15.43 -24.93
CA LYS A 315 9.31 -16.07 -25.02
C LYS A 315 10.43 -15.08 -25.33
N ASN A 316 10.12 -13.99 -26.01
CA ASN A 316 11.10 -12.95 -26.30
C ASN A 316 11.18 -11.88 -25.18
N ASN A 317 10.35 -12.01 -24.13
CA ASN A 317 10.29 -11.18 -22.94
C ASN A 317 10.14 -9.68 -23.26
N ASN A 318 9.26 -9.35 -24.21
CA ASN A 318 9.05 -7.97 -24.65
C ASN A 318 7.76 -7.32 -24.09
N GLY A 319 6.99 -8.06 -23.29
CA GLY A 319 5.75 -7.60 -22.68
C GLY A 319 4.52 -7.72 -23.59
N THR A 320 4.66 -8.29 -24.78
CA THR A 320 3.56 -8.63 -25.68
C THR A 320 3.39 -10.15 -25.67
N PRO A 321 2.17 -10.67 -25.44
CA PRO A 321 1.93 -12.11 -25.55
C PRO A 321 2.32 -12.67 -26.92
N ASP A 322 2.95 -13.85 -26.95
CA ASP A 322 3.38 -14.54 -28.18
C ASP A 322 2.24 -14.66 -29.21
N ASP A 323 1.00 -14.88 -28.74
CA ASP A 323 -0.21 -15.01 -29.58
C ASP A 323 -0.66 -13.70 -30.25
N GLN A 324 -0.03 -12.58 -29.89
CA GLN A 324 -0.24 -11.25 -30.46
C GLN A 324 0.94 -10.76 -31.31
N GLU A 325 1.95 -11.61 -31.51
CA GLU A 325 3.18 -11.25 -32.20
C GLU A 325 3.34 -11.88 -33.58
N GLY A 326 4.27 -11.33 -34.35
CA GLY A 326 4.62 -11.85 -35.67
C GLY A 326 5.50 -13.11 -35.57
N HIS A 327 5.16 -14.13 -36.36
CA HIS A 327 6.02 -15.28 -36.58
C HIS A 327 6.62 -15.25 -37.99
N PHE A 328 7.88 -15.64 -38.09
CA PHE A 328 8.66 -15.57 -39.31
C PHE A 328 9.32 -16.90 -39.67
N THR A 329 9.72 -16.98 -40.94
CA THR A 329 10.46 -18.09 -41.53
C THR A 329 11.86 -17.63 -41.92
N VAL A 330 12.86 -18.37 -41.49
CA VAL A 330 14.26 -18.20 -41.91
C VAL A 330 14.63 -19.38 -42.80
N THR A 331 15.13 -19.09 -44.00
CA THR A 331 15.55 -20.11 -44.97
C THR A 331 17.00 -19.92 -45.37
N TYR A 332 17.79 -21.00 -45.40
CA TYR A 332 19.13 -21.03 -45.98
C TYR A 332 19.12 -21.82 -47.30
N THR A 333 19.63 -21.23 -48.38
CA THR A 333 19.66 -21.82 -49.74
C THR A 333 21.05 -21.75 -50.35
N ASP A 334 21.37 -22.65 -51.28
CA ASP A 334 22.71 -22.70 -51.88
C ASP A 334 23.01 -21.61 -52.93
N GLY A 335 21.99 -20.93 -53.45
CA GLY A 335 22.15 -19.88 -54.46
C GLY A 335 22.69 -20.35 -55.81
N VAL A 336 22.56 -21.63 -56.16
CA VAL A 336 23.04 -22.19 -57.42
C VAL A 336 21.88 -22.68 -58.29
N ASP A 337 21.65 -22.00 -59.40
CA ASP A 337 20.62 -22.41 -60.35
C ASP A 337 20.96 -23.76 -61.00
N GLY A 338 19.99 -24.69 -60.96
CA GLY A 338 20.08 -25.97 -61.66
C GLY A 338 21.02 -27.02 -61.05
N ALA A 339 21.58 -26.76 -59.86
CA ALA A 339 22.37 -27.73 -59.12
C ALA A 339 22.19 -27.56 -57.62
N GLU A 340 21.84 -28.63 -56.92
CA GLU A 340 21.72 -28.63 -55.46
C GLU A 340 23.09 -28.91 -54.82
N ILE A 341 23.64 -27.91 -54.11
CA ILE A 341 24.88 -28.05 -53.35
C ILE A 341 24.58 -28.60 -51.95
N PHE A 342 23.46 -28.19 -51.36
CA PHE A 342 22.92 -28.70 -50.12
C PHE A 342 21.40 -28.47 -50.06
N HIS A 343 20.68 -29.30 -49.32
CA HIS A 343 19.24 -29.13 -49.11
C HIS A 343 18.93 -27.84 -48.35
N ASP A 344 17.91 -27.12 -48.80
CA ASP A 344 17.41 -25.93 -48.12
C ASP A 344 17.04 -26.21 -46.66
N GLN A 345 17.48 -25.33 -45.75
CA GLN A 345 17.12 -25.40 -44.35
C GLN A 345 16.05 -24.37 -44.05
N VAL A 346 14.85 -24.84 -43.69
CA VAL A 346 13.69 -23.99 -43.44
C VAL A 346 13.33 -24.06 -41.95
N HIS A 347 13.47 -22.93 -41.26
CA HIS A 347 13.08 -22.76 -39.86
C HIS A 347 11.81 -21.90 -39.80
N GLN A 348 10.68 -22.52 -39.45
CA GLN A 348 9.35 -21.87 -39.43
C GLN A 348 8.92 -21.50 -38.01
N ASN A 349 7.89 -20.66 -37.93
CA ASN A 349 7.20 -20.30 -36.68
C ASN A 349 8.12 -19.62 -35.64
N ILE A 350 9.15 -18.90 -36.08
CA ILE A 350 10.07 -18.21 -35.17
C ILE A 350 9.44 -16.90 -34.74
N LEU A 351 9.26 -16.71 -33.43
CA LEU A 351 8.76 -15.48 -32.85
C LEU A 351 9.69 -14.30 -33.19
N VAL A 352 9.12 -13.13 -33.46
CA VAL A 352 9.87 -11.89 -33.68
C VAL A 352 10.90 -11.64 -32.56
N ASN A 353 12.04 -11.06 -32.93
CA ASN A 353 13.16 -10.72 -32.05
C ASN A 353 13.87 -11.90 -31.37
N MET A 354 13.47 -13.15 -31.65
CA MET A 354 14.24 -14.32 -31.24
C MET A 354 15.56 -14.43 -32.02
N PRO A 355 16.58 -15.09 -31.44
CA PRO A 355 17.84 -15.37 -32.13
C PRO A 355 17.60 -16.06 -33.47
N THR A 356 18.27 -15.59 -34.52
CA THR A 356 18.21 -16.23 -35.83
C THR A 356 18.80 -17.63 -35.73
N PRO A 357 18.07 -18.69 -36.14
CA PRO A 357 18.61 -20.04 -36.16
C PRO A 357 19.88 -20.11 -37.00
N ALA A 358 20.94 -20.67 -36.43
CA ALA A 358 22.18 -20.89 -37.14
C ALA A 358 21.99 -21.96 -38.21
N PHE A 359 22.73 -21.84 -39.32
CA PHE A 359 22.85 -22.91 -40.30
C PHE A 359 23.34 -24.19 -39.63
N VAL A 360 22.62 -25.30 -39.85
CA VAL A 360 22.91 -26.60 -39.25
C VAL A 360 23.91 -27.36 -40.13
N GLY A 361 25.03 -27.76 -39.54
CA GLY A 361 26.08 -28.54 -40.22
C GLY A 361 27.40 -27.78 -40.36
N THR A 362 28.28 -28.34 -41.18
CA THR A 362 29.57 -27.69 -41.50
C THR A 362 29.39 -26.56 -42.51
N ALA A 363 30.32 -25.61 -42.55
CA ALA A 363 30.31 -24.55 -43.55
C ALA A 363 30.08 -25.11 -44.98
N PRO A 364 29.19 -24.50 -45.79
CA PRO A 364 28.90 -24.97 -47.13
C PRO A 364 30.18 -25.11 -47.98
N SER A 365 30.26 -26.18 -48.77
CA SER A 365 31.40 -26.46 -49.63
C SER A 365 30.96 -26.75 -51.05
N ARG A 366 31.67 -26.20 -52.03
CA ARG A 366 31.39 -26.37 -53.46
C ARG A 366 32.71 -26.50 -54.21
N THR A 367 32.86 -27.54 -55.04
CA THR A 367 34.07 -27.81 -55.82
C THR A 367 34.50 -26.59 -56.63
N ASP A 368 35.79 -26.21 -56.53
CA ASP A 368 36.40 -25.04 -57.18
C ASP A 368 35.90 -23.66 -56.73
N TYR A 369 35.07 -23.57 -55.69
CA TYR A 369 34.60 -22.32 -55.09
C TYR A 369 34.93 -22.25 -53.59
N VAL A 370 35.03 -21.02 -53.09
CA VAL A 370 35.08 -20.69 -51.67
C VAL A 370 33.74 -20.09 -51.29
N PHE A 371 33.12 -20.60 -50.21
CA PHE A 371 31.97 -19.96 -49.58
C PHE A 371 32.40 -18.64 -48.94
N THR A 372 31.79 -17.52 -49.35
CA THR A 372 32.16 -16.19 -48.87
C THR A 372 31.20 -15.62 -47.83
N GLY A 373 30.12 -16.34 -47.51
CA GLY A 373 29.09 -15.92 -46.57
C GLY A 373 27.69 -15.97 -47.18
N TRP A 374 26.73 -15.42 -46.44
CA TRP A 374 25.33 -15.36 -46.83
C TRP A 374 24.96 -13.96 -47.36
N THR A 375 24.01 -13.90 -48.30
CA THR A 375 23.36 -12.64 -48.70
C THR A 375 21.84 -12.76 -48.55
N PRO A 376 21.20 -11.85 -47.79
CA PRO A 376 21.82 -10.81 -46.95
C PRO A 376 22.72 -11.41 -45.87
N THR A 377 23.56 -10.59 -45.21
CA THR A 377 24.34 -11.08 -44.05
C THR A 377 23.37 -11.54 -42.96
N VAL A 378 23.68 -12.67 -42.32
CA VAL A 378 22.83 -13.24 -41.26
C VAL A 378 22.70 -12.23 -40.13
N ALA A 379 21.46 -11.79 -39.86
CA ALA A 379 21.14 -10.92 -38.73
C ALA A 379 21.09 -11.73 -37.43
N ASP A 380 21.42 -11.10 -36.29
CA ASP A 380 21.39 -11.78 -34.98
C ASP A 380 19.97 -12.17 -34.54
N LYS A 381 18.97 -11.41 -34.97
CA LYS A 381 17.55 -11.58 -34.59
C LYS A 381 16.63 -11.61 -35.81
N VAL A 382 15.56 -12.39 -35.68
CA VAL A 382 14.53 -12.51 -36.72
C VAL A 382 13.53 -11.36 -36.61
N THR A 383 13.43 -10.54 -37.65
CA THR A 383 12.49 -9.39 -37.70
C THR A 383 11.54 -9.44 -38.90
N ALA A 384 11.78 -10.35 -39.84
CA ALA A 384 10.95 -10.60 -41.01
C ALA A 384 11.27 -11.99 -41.57
N ASN A 385 10.46 -12.46 -42.54
CA ASN A 385 10.84 -13.59 -43.37
C ASN A 385 12.11 -13.26 -44.16
N VAL A 386 13.08 -14.17 -44.14
CA VAL A 386 14.37 -13.96 -44.82
C VAL A 386 14.88 -15.25 -45.43
N THR A 387 15.40 -15.12 -46.65
CA THR A 387 16.15 -16.17 -47.33
C THR A 387 17.60 -15.74 -47.42
N TYR A 388 18.47 -16.46 -46.71
CA TYR A 388 19.91 -16.32 -46.77
C TYR A 388 20.46 -17.20 -47.89
N VAL A 389 21.06 -16.57 -48.89
CA VAL A 389 21.57 -17.24 -50.09
C VAL A 389 23.09 -17.36 -50.01
N ALA A 390 23.63 -18.57 -50.13
CA ALA A 390 25.07 -18.80 -50.07
C ALA A 390 25.79 -18.09 -51.22
N GLN A 391 26.85 -17.36 -50.88
CA GLN A 391 27.68 -16.65 -51.85
C GLN A 391 28.97 -17.42 -52.12
N TRP A 392 29.36 -17.45 -53.40
CA TRP A 392 30.47 -18.27 -53.88
C TRP A 392 31.46 -17.41 -54.65
N LYS A 393 32.74 -17.55 -54.33
CA LYS A 393 33.83 -16.99 -55.12
C LYS A 393 34.69 -18.11 -55.67
N ARG A 394 34.89 -18.14 -56.98
CA ARG A 394 35.71 -19.18 -57.62
C ARG A 394 37.16 -19.10 -57.10
N ILE A 395 37.76 -20.26 -56.82
CA ILE A 395 39.13 -20.34 -56.31
C ILE A 395 40.08 -19.84 -57.40
N GLN A 396 40.97 -18.91 -57.07
CA GLN A 396 42.03 -18.44 -57.97
C GLN A 396 43.32 -19.25 -57.75
N ARG A 397 44.02 -19.54 -58.84
CA ARG A 397 45.31 -20.22 -58.91
C ARG A 397 46.37 -19.28 -59.45
N THR A 398 47.62 -19.54 -59.09
CA THR A 398 48.77 -18.75 -59.54
C THR A 398 49.59 -19.54 -60.56
N VAL A 399 49.75 -18.96 -61.74
CA VAL A 399 50.74 -19.41 -62.73
C VAL A 399 52.01 -18.59 -62.55
N THR A 400 53.10 -19.24 -62.18
CA THR A 400 54.42 -18.61 -62.03
C THR A 400 55.24 -18.85 -63.29
N PHE A 401 55.59 -17.77 -63.98
CA PHE A 401 56.43 -17.78 -65.17
C PHE A 401 57.90 -17.61 -64.78
N LYS A 402 58.76 -18.54 -65.18
CA LYS A 402 60.19 -18.51 -64.86
C LYS A 402 61.07 -18.38 -66.10
N ASP A 403 62.03 -17.48 -66.03
CA ASP A 403 63.14 -17.38 -66.98
C ASP A 403 64.44 -17.83 -66.30
N GLY A 404 64.82 -19.09 -66.55
CA GLY A 404 65.80 -19.80 -65.72
C GLY A 404 65.41 -19.79 -64.25
N ASN A 405 66.32 -19.36 -63.38
CA ASN A 405 66.07 -19.29 -61.94
C ASN A 405 65.25 -18.06 -61.50
N LYS A 406 64.99 -17.10 -62.40
CA LYS A 406 64.27 -15.85 -62.06
C LYS A 406 62.78 -16.00 -62.28
N THR A 407 61.98 -15.42 -61.38
CA THR A 407 60.54 -15.25 -61.60
C THR A 407 60.35 -14.09 -62.57
N HIS A 408 59.81 -14.39 -63.76
CA HIS A 408 59.50 -13.43 -64.80
C HIS A 408 58.18 -12.71 -64.55
N ALA A 409 57.13 -13.47 -64.19
CA ALA A 409 55.81 -12.95 -63.86
C ALA A 409 55.03 -13.93 -62.99
N LYS A 410 53.98 -13.44 -62.32
CA LYS A 410 52.94 -14.25 -61.70
C LYS A 410 51.59 -13.74 -62.19
N VAL A 411 50.75 -14.66 -62.63
CA VAL A 411 49.41 -14.37 -63.16
C VAL A 411 48.39 -15.17 -62.37
N LYS A 412 47.30 -14.54 -61.97
CA LYS A 412 46.17 -15.21 -61.34
C LYS A 412 45.16 -15.67 -62.39
N VAL A 413 44.57 -16.83 -62.17
CA VAL A 413 43.53 -17.39 -63.04
C VAL A 413 42.54 -18.19 -62.20
N GLU A 414 41.24 -18.09 -62.49
CA GLU A 414 40.23 -18.91 -61.84
C GLU A 414 40.44 -20.39 -62.14
N THR A 415 40.23 -21.24 -61.13
CA THR A 415 40.42 -22.69 -61.25
C THR A 415 39.54 -23.25 -62.37
N GLY A 416 40.12 -24.03 -63.27
CA GLY A 416 39.42 -24.58 -64.43
C GLY A 416 39.23 -23.61 -65.59
N LYS A 417 39.87 -22.44 -65.56
CA LYS A 417 39.92 -21.47 -66.67
C LYS A 417 41.32 -21.39 -67.27
N ALA A 418 41.40 -20.80 -68.45
CA ALA A 418 42.65 -20.43 -69.10
C ALA A 418 42.82 -18.91 -69.03
N ILE A 419 44.07 -18.43 -68.97
CA ILE A 419 44.37 -16.99 -68.75
C ILE A 419 43.63 -16.09 -69.76
N ASN A 420 43.55 -16.48 -71.04
CA ASN A 420 42.94 -15.67 -72.09
C ASN A 420 41.40 -15.66 -72.07
N THR A 421 40.77 -16.65 -71.44
CA THR A 421 39.30 -16.81 -71.44
C THR A 421 38.70 -16.64 -70.04
N ASP A 422 39.54 -16.24 -69.09
CA ASP A 422 39.12 -15.99 -67.72
C ASP A 422 38.34 -14.67 -67.61
N ALA A 423 37.50 -14.57 -66.58
CA ALA A 423 36.77 -13.36 -66.25
C ALA A 423 37.65 -12.29 -65.58
N LEU A 424 38.88 -12.64 -65.18
CA LEU A 424 39.86 -11.72 -64.60
C LEU A 424 40.43 -10.78 -65.67
N THR A 425 39.82 -9.60 -65.82
CA THR A 425 40.14 -8.62 -66.87
C THR A 425 41.48 -7.91 -66.70
N ASN A 426 42.21 -8.12 -65.61
CA ASN A 426 43.49 -7.50 -65.30
C ASN A 426 44.67 -8.47 -65.30
N GLU A 427 44.42 -9.74 -65.62
CA GLU A 427 45.42 -10.81 -65.61
C GLU A 427 45.63 -11.27 -67.06
N PHE A 428 46.89 -11.23 -67.53
CA PHE A 428 47.21 -11.50 -68.93
C PHE A 428 48.46 -12.34 -69.05
N MET A 429 48.60 -13.01 -70.20
CA MET A 429 49.84 -13.68 -70.53
C MET A 429 51.01 -12.69 -70.53
N PRO A 430 52.11 -12.96 -69.81
CA PRO A 430 53.22 -12.02 -69.75
C PRO A 430 53.90 -11.92 -71.11
N LYS A 431 54.46 -10.75 -71.41
CA LYS A 431 55.34 -10.57 -72.57
C LYS A 431 56.48 -11.59 -72.51
N ASN A 432 56.80 -12.21 -73.65
CA ASN A 432 57.87 -13.21 -73.73
C ASN A 432 59.22 -12.59 -73.29
N PRO A 433 60.01 -13.30 -72.45
CA PRO A 433 61.33 -12.83 -72.04
C PRO A 433 62.31 -12.81 -73.21
N THR A 434 63.32 -11.96 -73.10
CA THR A 434 64.38 -11.78 -74.10
C THR A 434 65.71 -12.23 -73.50
N LYS A 435 66.48 -13.02 -74.26
CA LYS A 435 67.77 -13.55 -73.84
C LYS A 435 68.78 -13.45 -74.99
N ASP A 436 69.91 -12.77 -74.76
CA ASP A 436 70.90 -12.52 -75.81
C ASP A 436 71.45 -13.81 -76.44
N GLY A 437 71.42 -13.88 -77.78
CA GLY A 437 71.84 -15.04 -78.56
C GLY A 437 70.86 -16.22 -78.54
N TYR A 438 69.63 -15.99 -78.07
CA TYR A 438 68.57 -16.99 -77.97
C TYR A 438 67.20 -16.40 -78.34
N THR A 439 66.46 -17.11 -79.20
CA THR A 439 65.06 -16.81 -79.51
C THR A 439 64.13 -17.56 -78.55
N PHE A 440 63.15 -16.86 -77.95
CA PHE A 440 62.11 -17.48 -77.13
C PHE A 440 61.26 -18.42 -77.99
N LYS A 441 61.13 -19.68 -77.55
CA LYS A 441 60.37 -20.72 -78.24
C LYS A 441 58.97 -20.86 -77.66
N GLU A 442 58.87 -21.13 -76.36
CA GLU A 442 57.58 -21.38 -75.69
C GLU A 442 57.71 -21.30 -74.17
N TRP A 443 56.56 -21.19 -73.50
CA TRP A 443 56.45 -21.53 -72.08
C TRP A 443 56.17 -23.03 -71.97
N ASN A 444 56.87 -23.73 -71.08
CA ASN A 444 56.73 -25.17 -70.91
C ASN A 444 56.58 -25.56 -69.44
N THR A 445 55.77 -26.57 -69.11
CA THR A 445 55.55 -27.01 -67.72
C THR A 445 56.77 -27.66 -67.06
N LYS A 446 57.85 -27.95 -67.82
CA LYS A 446 59.14 -28.40 -67.29
C LYS A 446 60.27 -27.52 -67.81
N GLU A 447 61.23 -27.21 -66.95
CA GLU A 447 62.39 -26.37 -67.27
C GLU A 447 63.25 -26.89 -68.43
N ASN A 448 63.29 -28.21 -68.62
CA ASN A 448 64.04 -28.85 -69.69
C ASN A 448 63.30 -28.86 -71.04
N GLY A 449 62.12 -28.25 -71.14
CA GLY A 449 61.30 -28.19 -72.36
C GLY A 449 60.67 -29.52 -72.77
N LYS A 450 60.74 -30.56 -71.94
CA LYS A 450 60.09 -31.87 -72.19
C LYS A 450 58.71 -32.00 -71.56
N GLY A 451 58.20 -30.93 -70.95
CA GLY A 451 56.83 -30.86 -70.43
C GLY A 451 55.83 -30.50 -71.53
N LYS A 452 54.63 -30.12 -71.11
CA LYS A 452 53.59 -29.64 -72.02
C LYS A 452 53.84 -28.16 -72.32
N THR A 453 53.63 -27.75 -73.56
CA THR A 453 53.55 -26.34 -73.93
C THR A 453 52.41 -25.69 -73.15
N PHE A 454 52.67 -24.51 -72.58
CA PHE A 454 51.70 -23.70 -71.88
C PHE A 454 51.44 -22.42 -72.68
N THR A 455 50.18 -22.16 -72.98
CA THR A 455 49.70 -20.99 -73.71
C THR A 455 48.64 -20.28 -72.88
N GLY A 456 48.23 -19.08 -73.32
CA GLY A 456 47.10 -18.40 -72.68
C GLY A 456 45.77 -19.17 -72.76
N GLU A 457 45.68 -20.23 -73.56
CA GLU A 457 44.52 -21.12 -73.68
C GLU A 457 44.62 -22.39 -72.79
N SER A 458 45.75 -22.57 -72.09
CA SER A 458 45.95 -23.71 -71.21
C SER A 458 45.11 -23.57 -69.94
N VAL A 459 44.29 -24.59 -69.64
CA VAL A 459 43.45 -24.65 -68.44
C VAL A 459 44.30 -24.86 -67.18
N VAL A 460 44.02 -24.08 -66.14
CA VAL A 460 44.75 -24.09 -64.87
C VAL A 460 43.85 -24.59 -63.74
N ASN A 461 44.13 -25.78 -63.22
CA ASN A 461 43.36 -26.41 -62.14
C ASN A 461 44.04 -26.30 -60.76
N GLY A 462 45.29 -25.83 -60.72
CA GLY A 462 46.09 -25.70 -59.51
C GLY A 462 47.23 -24.71 -59.72
N ASP A 463 47.87 -24.29 -58.63
CA ASP A 463 49.07 -23.46 -58.73
C ASP A 463 50.15 -24.21 -59.51
N MET A 464 50.76 -23.54 -60.47
CA MET A 464 51.74 -24.18 -61.35
C MET A 464 52.86 -23.24 -61.73
N THR A 465 53.98 -23.82 -62.15
CA THR A 465 55.14 -23.08 -62.65
C THR A 465 55.42 -23.50 -64.09
N VAL A 466 55.70 -22.52 -64.95
CA VAL A 466 56.07 -22.72 -66.35
C VAL A 466 57.36 -21.97 -66.66
N TYR A 467 58.14 -22.51 -67.58
CA TYR A 467 59.53 -22.11 -67.83
C TYR A 467 59.69 -21.64 -69.28
N ALA A 468 60.43 -20.56 -69.47
CA ALA A 468 60.79 -20.07 -70.80
C ALA A 468 61.81 -21.01 -71.44
N ILE A 469 61.43 -21.57 -72.59
CA ILE A 469 62.30 -22.41 -73.39
C ILE A 469 62.81 -21.60 -74.57
N TYR A 470 64.09 -21.74 -74.87
CA TYR A 470 64.76 -20.96 -75.91
C TYR A 470 65.41 -21.87 -76.95
N THR A 471 65.56 -21.34 -78.17
CA THR A 471 66.41 -21.90 -79.22
C THR A 471 67.62 -20.99 -79.40
N LYS A 472 68.83 -21.56 -79.41
CA LYS A 472 70.07 -20.80 -79.64
C LYS A 472 70.07 -20.24 -81.06
N ASP A 473 70.36 -18.95 -81.20
CA ASP A 473 70.41 -18.31 -82.51
C ASP A 473 71.64 -18.83 -83.28
N SER A 474 71.49 -19.04 -84.59
CA SER A 474 72.59 -19.48 -85.44
C SER A 474 73.59 -18.32 -85.61
N ALA A 475 74.88 -18.59 -85.43
CA ALA A 475 75.92 -17.57 -85.63
C ALA A 475 75.78 -16.97 -87.03
N PRO A 476 75.90 -15.63 -87.21
CA PRO A 476 75.85 -15.02 -88.52
C PRO A 476 76.94 -15.67 -89.40
N ALA A 477 76.55 -16.10 -90.61
CA ALA A 477 77.48 -16.71 -91.55
C ALA A 477 78.69 -15.78 -91.74
N PRO A 478 79.95 -16.28 -91.67
CA PRO A 478 81.11 -15.45 -91.92
C PRO A 478 81.00 -14.85 -93.32
N LYS A 479 81.05 -13.52 -93.41
CA LYS A 479 81.04 -12.76 -94.66
C LYS A 479 82.18 -13.29 -95.55
N PRO A 480 81.91 -13.76 -96.79
CA PRO A 480 82.96 -14.31 -97.63
C PRO A 480 83.97 -13.21 -97.99
N THR A 481 85.25 -13.48 -97.70
CA THR A 481 86.38 -12.63 -98.07
C THR A 481 86.61 -12.74 -99.59
N PRO A 482 86.64 -11.63 -100.35
CA PRO A 482 86.88 -11.66 -101.79
C PRO A 482 88.36 -11.98 -102.09
N THR A 483 88.60 -12.92 -103.00
CA THR A 483 89.92 -13.30 -103.52
C THR A 483 90.30 -12.42 -104.73
N PRO A 484 91.42 -11.69 -104.73
CA PRO A 484 91.97 -11.07 -105.93
C PRO A 484 92.95 -12.01 -106.66
N THR A 485 92.78 -11.99 -108.00
CA THR A 485 93.45 -12.61 -109.16
C THR A 485 94.75 -13.38 -108.99
#